data_AF-A0A0J8BB57-F1
#
_entry.id   AF-A0A0J8BB57-F1
#
_cell.length_a   1.000
_cell.length_b   1.000
_cell.length_c   1.000
_cell.angle_alpha   90.00
_cell.angle_beta   90.00
_cell.angle_gamma   90.00
#
_symmetry.space_group_name_H-M   'P 1'
#
loop_
_entity.id
_entity.type
_entity.pdbx_description
1 polymer ?
#
loop_
_entity_poly.entity_id
_entity_poly.type
_entity_poly.pdbx_seq_one_letter_code
_entity_poly.pdbx_strand_id
1 'polypeptide(L)'
;MQKIASHIGNPAKFSKASKLAVQLIQAGSVKPETADHLCGILEAAMLSPTLCNDASVRSDYHALFFAAQDAKECLNKMQKNRLTAWTIRAVVANDLYTDDSFVFSKAAGHIKELISNLPVATKEDDAVEAAALRDEKEMASKEVQSNQDVISSEGTTEEESDPFGLDALISNKPKKDEKGKDNKGKEEEEMMRFLKLQREALINCLEIAAKRYKIPWCQTVIDILVKHAFDNVSRFTSQQRHAIEKLWASIRDQQTRRKQGKSVSGKLDVTAFESLQEKYSNEIISIRRAVGGAGDRRCQQWLG
;
A
#
# COMPACT_ATOMS: atom_id res chain seq x y z
N MET A 1 -0.46 27.11 2.81
CA MET A 1 0.00 25.71 2.88
C MET A 1 0.26 25.24 4.32
N GLN A 2 0.95 25.99 5.19
CA GLN A 2 1.25 25.55 6.58
C GLN A 2 0.02 25.14 7.41
N LYS A 3 -1.09 25.89 7.35
CA LYS A 3 -2.36 25.53 8.02
C LYS A 3 -3.00 24.24 7.49
N ILE A 4 -2.65 23.81 6.27
CA ILE A 4 -3.15 22.55 5.71
C ILE A 4 -2.38 21.39 6.33
N ALA A 5 -1.05 21.51 6.46
CA ALA A 5 -0.21 20.48 7.07
C ALA A 5 -0.65 20.13 8.50
N SER A 6 -1.09 21.11 9.30
CA SER A 6 -1.59 20.85 10.66
C SER A 6 -2.96 20.17 10.71
N HIS A 7 -3.73 20.18 9.61
CA HIS A 7 -5.05 19.56 9.55
C HIS A 7 -5.06 18.24 8.78
N ILE A 8 -4.09 18.01 7.91
CA ILE A 8 -4.05 16.83 7.06
C ILE A 8 -3.72 15.55 7.83
N GLY A 9 -2.98 15.64 8.95
CA GLY A 9 -2.74 14.50 9.82
C GLY A 9 -3.98 14.06 10.63
N ASN A 10 -5.08 14.81 10.62
CA ASN A 10 -6.30 14.45 11.34
C ASN A 10 -7.30 13.77 10.39
N PRO A 11 -7.68 12.49 10.60
CA PRO A 11 -8.59 11.76 9.72
C PRO A 11 -9.94 12.47 9.47
N ALA A 12 -10.50 13.13 10.49
CA ALA A 12 -11.79 13.84 10.37
C ALA A 12 -11.69 15.10 9.50
N LYS A 13 -10.51 15.70 9.39
CA LYS A 13 -10.26 16.92 8.61
C LYS A 13 -9.55 16.66 7.29
N PHE A 14 -9.04 15.43 7.10
CA PHE A 14 -8.24 15.03 5.96
C PHE A 14 -8.92 15.35 4.62
N SER A 15 -10.17 14.89 4.42
CA SER A 15 -10.89 15.07 3.14
C SER A 15 -10.99 16.53 2.69
N LYS A 16 -11.22 17.46 3.63
CA LYS A 16 -11.30 18.89 3.32
C LYS A 16 -9.91 19.48 3.08
N ALA A 17 -8.94 19.10 3.90
CA ALA A 17 -7.55 19.57 3.80
C ALA A 17 -6.89 19.11 2.48
N SER A 18 -7.10 17.85 2.08
CA SER A 18 -6.55 17.27 0.86
C SER A 18 -7.10 17.95 -0.39
N LYS A 19 -8.42 18.22 -0.45
CA LYS A 19 -9.05 18.95 -1.57
C LYS A 19 -8.48 20.36 -1.73
N LEU A 20 -8.25 21.07 -0.62
CA LEU A 20 -7.60 22.39 -0.66
C LEU A 20 -6.14 22.29 -1.13
N ALA A 21 -5.41 21.26 -0.70
CA ALA A 21 -4.05 21.03 -1.19
C ALA A 21 -4.03 20.75 -2.71
N VAL A 22 -4.92 19.90 -3.21
CA VAL A 22 -5.08 19.61 -4.65
C VAL A 22 -5.36 20.89 -5.44
N GLN A 23 -6.28 21.74 -4.97
CA GLN A 23 -6.57 23.01 -5.61
C GLN A 23 -5.35 23.92 -5.70
N LEU A 24 -4.53 23.99 -4.65
CA LEU A 24 -3.30 24.79 -4.67
C LEU A 24 -2.27 24.24 -5.66
N ILE A 25 -2.14 22.92 -5.76
CA ILE A 25 -1.25 22.28 -6.73
C ILE A 25 -1.71 22.61 -8.16
N GLN A 26 -2.99 22.40 -8.45
CA GLN A 26 -3.59 22.65 -9.77
C GLN A 26 -3.57 24.14 -10.17
N ALA A 27 -3.65 25.04 -9.18
CA ALA A 27 -3.51 26.48 -9.40
C ALA A 27 -2.05 26.93 -9.67
N GLY A 28 -1.09 26.01 -9.74
CA GLY A 28 0.32 26.33 -9.97
C GLY A 28 0.97 27.06 -8.79
N SER A 29 0.42 26.92 -7.58
CA SER A 29 0.96 27.56 -6.37
C SER A 29 2.22 26.87 -5.84
N VAL A 30 2.62 25.74 -6.44
CA VAL A 30 3.84 25.02 -6.07
C VAL A 30 4.97 25.47 -6.99
N LYS A 31 5.92 26.20 -6.40
CA LYS A 31 7.17 26.64 -7.02
C LYS A 31 8.35 26.07 -6.24
N PRO A 32 9.59 26.14 -6.74
CA PRO A 32 10.77 25.72 -5.98
C PRO A 32 10.85 26.34 -4.58
N GLU A 33 10.42 27.61 -4.43
CA GLU A 33 10.38 28.34 -3.15
C GLU A 33 9.34 27.82 -2.15
N THR A 34 8.29 27.15 -2.64
CA THR A 34 7.17 26.65 -1.81
C THR A 34 7.08 25.13 -1.82
N ALA A 35 8.02 24.45 -2.47
CA ALA A 35 8.10 23.00 -2.59
C ALA A 35 8.17 22.33 -1.21
N ASP A 36 8.93 22.92 -0.28
CA ASP A 36 9.06 22.42 1.09
C ASP A 36 7.72 22.41 1.83
N HIS A 37 6.84 23.40 1.58
CA HIS A 37 5.51 23.41 2.19
C HIS A 37 4.62 22.31 1.63
N LEU A 38 4.72 22.00 0.33
CA LEU A 38 4.02 20.85 -0.25
C LEU A 38 4.54 19.55 0.37
N CYS A 39 5.86 19.38 0.45
CA CYS A 39 6.46 18.19 1.06
C CYS A 39 6.03 18.01 2.51
N GLY A 40 5.96 19.10 3.30
CA GLY A 40 5.44 19.03 4.67
C GLY A 40 3.98 18.61 4.76
N ILE A 41 3.13 19.01 3.79
CA ILE A 41 1.74 18.53 3.71
C ILE A 41 1.71 17.02 3.41
N LEU A 42 2.49 16.55 2.43
CA LEU A 42 2.52 15.14 2.04
C LEU A 42 3.11 14.25 3.14
N GLU A 43 4.14 14.72 3.84
CA GLU A 43 4.76 14.04 4.97
C GLU A 43 3.76 13.92 6.13
N ALA A 44 3.08 15.01 6.48
CA ALA A 44 2.03 14.99 7.51
C ALA A 44 0.87 14.04 7.14
N ALA A 45 0.51 13.93 5.87
CA ALA A 45 -0.51 13.00 5.40
C ALA A 45 -0.06 11.52 5.49
N MET A 46 1.24 11.27 5.41
CA MET A 46 1.87 9.94 5.40
C MET A 46 2.44 9.51 6.76
N LEU A 47 2.21 10.28 7.83
CA LEU A 47 2.60 9.90 9.20
C LEU A 47 1.97 8.58 9.65
N SER A 48 0.77 8.25 9.14
CA SER A 48 0.11 6.96 9.35
C SER A 48 -0.11 6.27 7.99
N PRO A 49 0.90 5.55 7.46
CA PRO A 49 0.86 5.02 6.10
C PRO A 49 -0.29 4.02 5.84
N THR A 50 -0.83 3.39 6.88
CA THR A 50 -1.93 2.42 6.76
C THR A 50 -3.27 3.08 6.41
N LEU A 51 -3.50 4.33 6.82
CA LEU A 51 -4.76 5.03 6.58
C LEU A 51 -5.00 5.34 5.11
N CYS A 52 -3.94 5.42 4.29
CA CYS A 52 -4.08 5.85 2.90
C CYS A 52 -4.86 4.87 2.01
N ASN A 53 -5.05 3.63 2.46
CA ASN A 53 -5.79 2.59 1.74
C ASN A 53 -7.22 2.34 2.30
N ASP A 54 -7.62 3.06 3.34
CA ASP A 54 -8.93 2.94 3.96
C ASP A 54 -10.05 3.39 3.02
N ALA A 55 -11.18 2.66 3.04
CA ALA A 55 -12.30 2.91 2.13
C ALA A 55 -12.87 4.33 2.16
N SER A 56 -12.87 4.95 3.34
CA SER A 56 -13.45 6.28 3.58
C SER A 56 -12.61 7.42 2.99
N VAL A 57 -11.29 7.23 2.87
CA VAL A 57 -10.34 8.32 2.52
C VAL A 57 -9.45 8.00 1.33
N ARG A 58 -9.43 6.76 0.84
CA ARG A 58 -8.54 6.33 -0.27
C ARG A 58 -8.63 7.20 -1.51
N SER A 59 -9.84 7.67 -1.87
CA SER A 59 -10.05 8.51 -3.06
C SER A 59 -9.41 9.88 -2.91
N ASP A 60 -9.50 10.46 -1.72
CA ASP A 60 -8.89 11.74 -1.38
C ASP A 60 -7.35 11.62 -1.30
N TYR A 61 -6.83 10.52 -0.76
CA TYR A 61 -5.38 10.20 -0.80
C TYR A 61 -4.90 10.03 -2.24
N HIS A 62 -5.61 9.24 -3.04
CA HIS A 62 -5.30 9.04 -4.45
C HIS A 62 -5.25 10.38 -5.19
N ALA A 63 -6.28 11.22 -5.06
CA ALA A 63 -6.33 12.53 -5.72
C ALA A 63 -5.18 13.46 -5.30
N LEU A 64 -4.85 13.50 -4.00
CA LEU A 64 -3.77 14.32 -3.47
C LEU A 64 -2.40 13.92 -4.05
N PHE A 65 -2.07 12.63 -3.96
CA PHE A 65 -0.76 12.14 -4.40
C PHE A 65 -0.64 12.05 -5.93
N PHE A 66 -1.76 11.86 -6.63
CA PHE A 66 -1.82 11.97 -8.08
C PHE A 66 -1.53 13.42 -8.52
N ALA A 67 -2.23 14.41 -7.95
CA ALA A 67 -1.97 15.82 -8.26
C ALA A 67 -0.55 16.25 -7.89
N ALA A 68 0.00 15.75 -6.78
CA ALA A 68 1.36 16.06 -6.36
C ALA A 68 2.44 15.66 -7.38
N GLN A 69 2.16 14.71 -8.29
CA GLN A 69 3.08 14.36 -9.38
C GLN A 69 3.27 15.51 -10.38
N ASP A 70 2.28 16.38 -10.57
CA ASP A 70 2.40 17.54 -11.47
C ASP A 70 3.46 18.54 -10.96
N ALA A 71 3.69 18.55 -9.65
CA ALA A 71 4.68 19.39 -9.01
C ALA A 71 6.08 18.74 -8.92
N LYS A 72 6.27 17.52 -9.45
CA LYS A 72 7.51 16.74 -9.31
C LYS A 72 8.75 17.49 -9.78
N GLU A 73 8.64 18.32 -10.82
CA GLU A 73 9.78 19.09 -11.33
C GLU A 73 10.25 20.22 -10.42
N CYS A 74 9.39 20.70 -9.53
CA CYS A 74 9.76 21.70 -8.52
C CYS A 74 10.49 21.10 -7.31
N LEU A 75 10.52 19.77 -7.19
CA LEU A 75 11.07 19.06 -6.03
C LEU A 75 12.56 18.75 -6.21
N ASN A 76 13.30 18.74 -5.10
CA ASN A 76 14.68 18.25 -5.11
C ASN A 76 14.74 16.71 -5.21
N LYS A 77 15.93 16.13 -5.44
CA LYS A 77 16.11 14.68 -5.63
C LYS A 77 15.53 13.85 -4.46
N MET A 78 15.79 14.26 -3.23
CA MET A 78 15.31 13.57 -2.02
C MET A 78 13.78 13.61 -1.92
N GLN A 79 13.17 14.76 -2.19
CA GLN A 79 11.72 14.95 -2.20
C GLN A 79 11.06 14.15 -3.33
N LYS A 80 11.66 14.10 -4.52
CA LYS A 80 11.18 13.24 -5.64
C LYS A 80 11.18 11.77 -5.23
N ASN A 81 12.21 11.30 -4.53
CA ASN A 81 12.30 9.93 -4.03
C ASN A 81 11.17 9.64 -3.01
N ARG A 82 10.96 10.51 -2.02
CA ARG A 82 9.87 10.36 -1.04
C ARG A 82 8.50 10.35 -1.72
N LEU A 83 8.24 11.32 -2.61
CA LEU A 83 7.00 11.39 -3.38
C LEU A 83 6.76 10.10 -4.19
N THR A 84 7.81 9.53 -4.78
CA THR A 84 7.72 8.26 -5.51
C THR A 84 7.25 7.13 -4.60
N ALA A 85 7.88 6.95 -3.43
CA ALA A 85 7.48 5.92 -2.47
C ALA A 85 6.04 6.13 -1.96
N TRP A 86 5.65 7.36 -1.65
CA TRP A 86 4.30 7.69 -1.20
C TRP A 86 3.25 7.48 -2.29
N THR A 87 3.59 7.75 -3.56
CA THR A 87 2.70 7.50 -4.70
C THR A 87 2.43 6.02 -4.89
N ILE A 88 3.43 5.16 -4.67
CA ILE A 88 3.20 3.71 -4.69
C ILE A 88 2.14 3.33 -3.65
N ARG A 89 2.20 3.90 -2.45
CA ARG A 89 1.23 3.62 -1.37
C ARG A 89 -0.16 4.22 -1.60
N ALA A 90 -0.26 5.49 -2.01
CA ALA A 90 -1.54 6.21 -2.09
C ALA A 90 -2.22 6.14 -3.47
N VAL A 91 -1.48 5.88 -4.54
CA VAL A 91 -2.04 5.82 -5.90
C VAL A 91 -2.02 4.38 -6.37
N VAL A 92 -0.84 3.79 -6.55
CA VAL A 92 -0.72 2.45 -7.16
C VAL A 92 -1.41 1.37 -6.34
N ALA A 93 -1.24 1.40 -5.01
CA ALA A 93 -1.93 0.45 -4.14
C ALA A 93 -3.46 0.67 -4.12
N ASN A 94 -3.92 1.92 -4.25
CA ASN A 94 -5.34 2.25 -4.30
C ASN A 94 -5.99 1.85 -5.62
N ASP A 95 -5.26 1.87 -6.73
CA ASP A 95 -5.71 1.37 -8.03
C ASP A 95 -6.02 -0.15 -8.00
N LEU A 96 -5.52 -0.91 -7.03
CA LEU A 96 -5.88 -2.32 -6.84
C LEU A 96 -7.26 -2.51 -6.17
N TYR A 97 -7.83 -1.46 -5.58
CA TYR A 97 -9.19 -1.44 -5.02
C TYR A 97 -10.25 -0.99 -6.04
N THR A 98 -9.96 -1.14 -7.32
CA THR A 98 -10.89 -0.85 -8.42
C THR A 98 -11.73 -2.07 -8.80
N ASP A 99 -12.87 -1.81 -9.44
CA ASP A 99 -13.70 -2.82 -10.12
C ASP A 99 -13.46 -2.82 -11.65
N ASP A 100 -12.53 -1.98 -12.13
CA ASP A 100 -12.10 -1.93 -13.53
C ASP A 100 -10.86 -2.80 -13.77
N SER A 101 -11.04 -3.85 -14.59
CA SER A 101 -9.96 -4.76 -14.95
C SER A 101 -8.76 -4.10 -15.62
N PHE A 102 -8.97 -3.02 -16.37
CA PHE A 102 -7.91 -2.31 -17.07
C PHE A 102 -7.07 -1.51 -16.08
N VAL A 103 -7.71 -0.76 -15.17
CA VAL A 103 -7.02 -0.03 -14.10
C VAL A 103 -6.21 -0.97 -13.22
N PHE A 104 -6.81 -2.10 -12.82
CA PHE A 104 -6.12 -3.12 -12.02
C PHE A 104 -4.90 -3.69 -12.75
N SER A 105 -5.06 -4.04 -14.03
CA SER A 105 -3.97 -4.61 -14.84
C SER A 105 -2.85 -3.60 -15.06
N LYS A 106 -3.19 -2.32 -15.26
CA LYS A 106 -2.22 -1.23 -15.39
C LYS A 106 -1.42 -1.04 -14.09
N ALA A 107 -2.09 -1.04 -12.94
CA ALA A 107 -1.44 -0.96 -11.64
C ALA A 107 -0.51 -2.16 -11.40
N ALA A 108 -0.96 -3.38 -11.70
CA ALA A 108 -0.12 -4.58 -11.62
C ALA A 108 1.10 -4.51 -12.56
N GLY A 109 0.92 -4.00 -13.78
CA GLY A 109 2.02 -3.75 -14.72
C GLY A 109 3.06 -2.79 -14.16
N HIS A 110 2.61 -1.66 -13.62
CA HIS A 110 3.50 -0.67 -12.98
C HIS A 110 4.23 -1.25 -11.76
N ILE A 111 3.56 -2.05 -10.92
CA ILE A 111 4.21 -2.75 -9.80
C ILE A 111 5.32 -3.68 -10.30
N LYS A 112 5.09 -4.44 -11.38
CA LYS A 112 6.12 -5.31 -11.96
C LYS A 112 7.34 -4.51 -12.40
N GLU A 113 7.14 -3.40 -13.11
CA GLU A 113 8.23 -2.52 -13.55
C GLU A 113 9.03 -1.99 -12.36
N LEU A 114 8.35 -1.53 -11.30
CA LEU A 114 9.00 -1.05 -10.08
C LEU A 114 9.83 -2.16 -9.41
N ILE A 115 9.32 -3.40 -9.37
CA ILE A 115 10.07 -4.56 -8.84
C ILE A 115 11.31 -4.83 -9.70
N SER A 116 11.19 -4.83 -11.02
CA SER A 116 12.33 -5.06 -11.93
C SER A 116 13.42 -4.01 -11.78
N ASN A 117 13.02 -2.77 -11.45
CA ASN A 117 13.93 -1.63 -11.30
C ASN A 117 14.59 -1.54 -9.90
N LEU A 118 14.17 -2.34 -8.91
CA LEU A 118 14.79 -2.33 -7.57
C LEU A 118 16.22 -2.87 -7.60
N PRO A 119 17.20 -2.27 -6.91
CA PRO A 119 18.51 -2.90 -6.73
C PRO A 119 18.41 -4.19 -5.90
N VAL A 120 19.36 -5.12 -6.12
CA VAL A 120 19.50 -6.34 -5.32
C VAL A 120 19.70 -5.95 -3.85
N ALA A 121 18.97 -6.60 -2.94
CA ALA A 121 19.10 -6.29 -1.51
C ALA A 121 20.41 -6.83 -0.95
N THR A 122 21.09 -6.00 -0.15
CA THR A 122 22.37 -6.34 0.47
C THR A 122 22.19 -6.80 1.92
N LYS A 123 23.28 -7.26 2.55
CA LYS A 123 23.24 -7.67 3.96
C LYS A 123 23.00 -6.50 4.91
N GLU A 124 23.42 -5.30 4.52
CA GLU A 124 23.16 -4.06 5.25
C GLU A 124 21.66 -3.74 5.24
N ASP A 125 20.98 -3.91 4.10
CA ASP A 125 19.52 -3.76 4.02
C ASP A 125 18.80 -4.71 5.00
N ASP A 126 19.26 -5.97 5.08
CA ASP A 126 18.71 -6.97 5.99
C ASP A 126 18.90 -6.59 7.47
N ALA A 127 20.06 -6.01 7.82
CA ALA A 127 20.34 -5.56 9.18
C ALA A 127 19.47 -4.36 9.58
N VAL A 128 19.28 -3.41 8.66
CA VAL A 128 18.44 -2.21 8.89
C VAL A 128 16.97 -2.60 9.05
N GLU A 129 16.47 -3.57 8.28
CA GLU A 129 15.12 -4.10 8.45
C GLU A 129 14.96 -4.80 9.80
N ALA A 130 15.91 -5.67 10.17
CA ALA A 130 15.87 -6.41 11.43
C ALA A 130 15.91 -5.48 12.65
N ALA A 131 16.65 -4.37 12.59
CA ALA A 131 16.67 -3.35 13.64
C ALA A 131 15.31 -2.65 13.77
N ALA A 132 14.73 -2.18 12.66
CA ALA A 132 13.45 -1.47 12.69
C ALA A 132 12.30 -2.34 13.23
N LEU A 133 12.27 -3.64 12.92
CA LEU A 133 11.27 -4.53 13.51
C LEU A 133 11.48 -4.79 15.01
N ARG A 134 12.71 -4.70 15.52
CA ARG A 134 12.95 -4.77 16.97
C ARG A 134 12.40 -3.53 17.64
N ASP A 135 12.67 -2.36 17.07
CA ASP A 135 12.16 -1.08 17.58
C ASP A 135 10.63 -1.04 17.58
N GLU A 136 9.98 -1.51 16.51
CA GLU A 136 8.50 -1.63 16.45
C GLU A 136 7.95 -2.60 17.49
N LYS A 137 8.60 -3.75 17.71
CA LYS A 137 8.18 -4.72 18.74
C LYS A 137 8.34 -4.16 20.15
N GLU A 138 9.43 -3.42 20.40
CA GLU A 138 9.67 -2.76 21.68
C GLU A 138 8.64 -1.66 21.93
N MET A 139 8.33 -0.83 20.92
CA MET A 139 7.27 0.19 20.99
C MET A 139 5.89 -0.44 21.22
N ALA A 140 5.55 -1.51 20.51
CA ALA A 140 4.29 -2.23 20.72
C ALA A 140 4.19 -2.87 22.12
N SER A 141 5.30 -3.36 22.67
CA SER A 141 5.32 -3.91 24.03
C SER A 141 5.16 -2.84 25.11
N LYS A 142 5.69 -1.63 24.88
CA LYS A 142 5.52 -0.47 25.77
C LYS A 142 4.09 0.11 25.71
N GLU A 143 3.45 0.12 24.56
CA GLU A 143 2.04 0.53 24.43
C GLU A 143 1.07 -0.41 25.16
N VAL A 144 1.39 -1.71 25.23
CA VAL A 144 0.59 -2.70 25.98
C VAL A 144 0.74 -2.53 27.49
N GLN A 145 1.92 -2.11 27.97
CA GLN A 145 2.15 -1.81 29.39
C GLN A 145 1.55 -0.47 29.83
N SER A 146 1.49 0.52 28.95
CA SER A 146 0.92 1.86 29.27
C SER A 146 -0.60 1.87 29.49
N ASN A 147 -1.33 0.82 29.12
CA ASN A 147 -2.77 0.73 29.33
C ASN A 147 -3.17 0.09 30.67
N GLN A 148 -2.20 -0.21 31.55
CA GLN A 148 -2.47 -0.86 32.84
C GLN A 148 -2.03 -0.08 34.09
N ASP A 149 -1.42 1.10 33.94
CA ASP A 149 -1.03 1.94 35.07
C ASP A 149 -1.56 3.37 34.93
N VAL A 150 -2.80 3.58 35.37
CA VAL A 150 -3.23 4.87 35.90
C VAL A 150 -3.80 4.60 37.28
N ILE A 151 -2.96 4.66 38.31
CA ILE A 151 -3.24 5.11 39.68
C ILE A 151 -1.90 5.25 40.44
N SER A 152 -1.63 6.50 40.85
CA SER A 152 -0.86 6.96 42.02
C SER A 152 0.68 7.05 42.04
N SER A 153 1.11 8.31 42.14
CA SER A 153 1.94 8.89 43.22
C SER A 153 3.41 9.24 42.92
N GLU A 154 3.64 10.56 42.86
CA GLU A 154 4.64 11.37 43.58
C GLU A 154 5.89 10.67 44.17
N GLY A 155 7.06 11.19 43.81
CA GLY A 155 8.36 10.88 44.43
C GLY A 155 9.50 11.67 43.79
N THR A 156 9.81 12.81 44.38
CA THR A 156 10.98 13.68 44.15
C THR A 156 12.33 12.96 44.30
N THR A 157 13.26 13.20 43.37
CA THR A 157 14.71 13.22 43.64
C THR A 157 15.39 14.21 42.70
N GLU A 158 15.89 15.28 43.29
CA GLU A 158 16.74 16.29 42.68
C GLU A 158 18.13 15.69 42.45
N GLU A 159 18.64 15.75 41.21
CA GLU A 159 20.08 15.63 40.93
C GLU A 159 20.58 17.00 40.47
N GLU A 160 21.52 17.54 41.25
CA GLU A 160 22.11 18.87 41.13
C GLU A 160 22.67 19.11 39.72
N SER A 161 22.09 20.08 39.02
CA SER A 161 22.72 20.69 37.83
C SER A 161 23.46 21.95 38.26
N ASP A 162 24.74 22.03 37.90
CA ASP A 162 25.70 23.11 38.25
C ASP A 162 25.08 24.52 38.12
N PRO A 163 24.92 25.26 39.22
CA PRO A 163 24.23 26.56 39.25
C PRO A 163 25.02 27.71 38.61
N PHE A 164 26.26 27.50 38.16
CA PHE A 164 27.07 28.56 37.51
C PHE A 164 27.36 28.34 36.02
N GLY A 165 26.90 27.24 35.42
CA GLY A 165 26.93 27.05 33.96
C GLY A 165 28.32 27.16 33.31
N LEU A 166 29.37 26.85 34.07
CA LEU A 166 30.77 27.06 33.66
C LEU A 166 31.30 25.92 32.76
N ASP A 167 30.65 24.77 32.76
CA ASP A 167 31.00 23.63 31.89
C ASP A 167 30.84 23.93 30.39
N ALA A 168 30.02 24.91 30.03
CA ALA A 168 29.88 25.37 28.64
C ALA A 168 31.11 26.16 28.14
N LEU A 169 31.99 26.64 29.02
CA LEU A 169 33.07 27.56 28.65
C LEU A 169 34.40 26.86 28.34
N ILE A 170 34.56 25.58 28.69
CA ILE A 170 35.81 24.83 28.48
C ILE A 170 35.79 24.05 27.15
N SER A 171 34.62 23.84 26.54
CA SER A 171 34.46 23.04 25.30
C SER A 171 34.50 23.86 24.01
N ASN A 172 35.38 24.87 23.92
CA ASN A 172 35.64 25.57 22.66
C ASN A 172 37.06 25.28 22.14
N LYS A 173 37.22 24.13 21.47
CA LYS A 173 38.28 23.96 20.47
C LYS A 173 37.70 24.21 19.07
N PRO A 174 38.31 25.10 18.25
CA PRO A 174 37.80 25.41 16.93
C PRO A 174 37.96 24.22 15.98
N LYS A 175 36.84 23.70 15.46
CA LYS A 175 36.84 22.71 14.36
C LYS A 175 37.27 23.41 13.07
N LYS A 176 38.49 23.08 12.64
CA LYS A 176 39.04 23.39 11.33
C LYS A 176 38.73 22.23 10.37
N ASP A 177 38.01 22.56 9.30
CA ASP A 177 37.95 21.87 7.98
C ASP A 177 37.60 20.37 7.91
N GLU A 178 36.29 20.03 7.91
CA GLU A 178 35.79 18.70 7.47
C GLU A 178 34.48 18.77 6.63
N LYS A 179 34.24 19.85 5.88
CA LYS A 179 32.96 20.01 5.14
C LYS A 179 32.76 19.10 3.91
N GLY A 180 33.74 18.26 3.54
CA GLY A 180 33.72 17.47 2.30
C GLY A 180 33.28 16.00 2.42
N LYS A 181 33.41 15.36 3.59
CA LYS A 181 33.13 13.92 3.77
C LYS A 181 31.71 13.61 4.26
N ASP A 182 31.11 14.52 5.02
CA ASP A 182 29.78 14.31 5.63
C ASP A 182 28.63 14.25 4.62
N ASN A 183 28.75 14.92 3.47
CA ASN A 183 27.62 15.04 2.53
C ASN A 183 27.37 13.74 1.75
N LYS A 184 28.42 12.97 1.44
CA LYS A 184 28.30 11.71 0.71
C LYS A 184 27.64 10.62 1.54
N GLY A 185 27.96 10.53 2.84
CA GLY A 185 27.32 9.59 3.76
C GLY A 185 25.83 9.85 3.92
N LYS A 186 25.42 11.12 4.00
CA LYS A 186 24.00 11.51 4.09
C LYS A 186 23.20 11.12 2.86
N GLU A 187 23.74 11.31 1.65
CA GLU A 187 23.06 10.91 0.41
C GLU A 187 22.88 9.39 0.31
N GLU A 188 23.88 8.61 0.73
CA GLU A 188 23.81 7.14 0.77
C GLU A 188 22.76 6.66 1.78
N GLU A 189 22.75 7.21 3.00
CA GLU A 189 21.74 6.91 4.01
C GLU A 189 20.32 7.24 3.53
N GLU A 190 20.14 8.38 2.86
CA GLU A 190 18.83 8.77 2.31
C GLU A 190 18.37 7.84 1.19
N MET A 191 19.29 7.39 0.34
CA MET A 191 19.00 6.40 -0.68
C MET A 191 18.57 5.07 -0.05
N MET A 192 19.25 4.63 1.01
CA MET A 192 18.87 3.42 1.76
C MET A 192 17.47 3.57 2.40
N ARG A 193 17.16 4.72 3.00
CA ARG A 193 15.81 5.01 3.54
C ARG A 193 14.75 4.99 2.44
N PHE A 194 15.04 5.57 1.27
CA PHE A 194 14.13 5.53 0.13
C PHE A 194 13.88 4.09 -0.36
N LEU A 195 14.94 3.29 -0.53
CA LEU A 195 14.82 1.90 -0.95
C LEU A 195 14.00 1.08 0.04
N LYS A 196 14.19 1.30 1.34
CA LYS A 196 13.37 0.68 2.39
C LYS A 196 11.88 1.04 2.20
N LEU A 197 11.55 2.33 2.12
CA LEU A 197 10.17 2.79 1.94
C LEU A 197 9.53 2.25 0.65
N GLN A 198 10.31 2.17 -0.43
CA GLN A 198 9.87 1.65 -1.72
C GLN A 198 9.58 0.15 -1.66
N ARG A 199 10.48 -0.65 -1.07
CA ARG A 199 10.29 -2.10 -0.90
C ARG A 199 9.06 -2.40 -0.06
N GLU A 200 8.90 -1.72 1.08
CA GLU A 200 7.71 -1.86 1.94
C GLU A 200 6.41 -1.49 1.20
N ALA A 201 6.42 -0.43 0.41
CA ALA A 201 5.26 -0.02 -0.38
C ALA A 201 4.87 -1.09 -1.41
N LEU A 202 5.85 -1.74 -2.04
CA LEU A 202 5.63 -2.83 -3.00
C LEU A 202 5.10 -4.09 -2.32
N ILE A 203 5.59 -4.44 -1.12
CA ILE A 203 5.03 -5.55 -0.33
C ILE A 203 3.57 -5.30 0.00
N ASN A 204 3.22 -4.09 0.46
CA ASN A 204 1.83 -3.72 0.70
C ASN A 204 0.96 -3.87 -0.57
N CYS A 205 1.46 -3.44 -1.73
CA CYS A 205 0.74 -3.64 -3.00
C CYS A 205 0.49 -5.12 -3.30
N LEU A 206 1.48 -6.00 -3.09
CA LEU A 206 1.34 -7.43 -3.30
C LEU A 206 0.30 -8.06 -2.35
N GLU A 207 0.29 -7.64 -1.09
CA GLU A 207 -0.70 -8.08 -0.11
C GLU A 207 -2.12 -7.63 -0.47
N ILE A 208 -2.28 -6.38 -0.91
CA ILE A 208 -3.56 -5.84 -1.38
C ILE A 208 -4.05 -6.63 -2.60
N ALA A 209 -3.18 -6.86 -3.59
CA ALA A 209 -3.52 -7.65 -4.77
C ALA A 209 -3.95 -9.07 -4.39
N ALA A 210 -3.22 -9.75 -3.51
CA ALA A 210 -3.55 -11.10 -3.05
C ALA A 210 -4.91 -11.17 -2.32
N LYS A 211 -5.26 -10.16 -1.52
CA LYS A 211 -6.59 -10.08 -0.87
C LYS A 211 -7.74 -10.00 -1.88
N ARG A 212 -7.47 -9.57 -3.12
CA ARG A 212 -8.47 -9.48 -4.20
C ARG A 212 -8.61 -10.80 -4.99
N TYR A 213 -7.84 -11.85 -4.71
CA TYR A 213 -7.89 -13.11 -5.47
C TYR A 213 -9.26 -13.80 -5.51
N LYS A 214 -10.15 -13.47 -4.57
CA LYS A 214 -11.55 -13.91 -4.58
C LYS A 214 -12.36 -13.41 -5.79
N ILE A 215 -11.86 -12.39 -6.51
CA ILE A 215 -12.53 -11.78 -7.66
C ILE A 215 -12.04 -12.48 -8.94
N PRO A 216 -12.91 -13.18 -9.70
CA PRO A 216 -12.47 -14.04 -10.80
C PRO A 216 -11.66 -13.32 -11.89
N TRP A 217 -12.06 -12.10 -12.27
CA TRP A 217 -11.44 -11.39 -13.38
C TRP A 217 -10.00 -10.93 -13.10
N CYS A 218 -9.58 -10.78 -11.84
CA CYS A 218 -8.22 -10.33 -11.50
C CYS A 218 -7.24 -11.47 -11.20
N GLN A 219 -7.72 -12.70 -11.00
CA GLN A 219 -6.90 -13.83 -10.54
C GLN A 219 -5.66 -14.09 -11.41
N THR A 220 -5.83 -14.08 -12.74
CA THR A 220 -4.71 -14.33 -13.66
C THR A 220 -3.66 -13.21 -13.59
N VAL A 221 -4.09 -11.97 -13.41
CA VAL A 221 -3.18 -10.83 -13.23
C VAL A 221 -2.41 -10.98 -11.91
N ILE A 222 -3.08 -11.37 -10.83
CA ILE A 222 -2.45 -11.62 -9.52
C ILE A 222 -1.45 -12.77 -9.61
N ASP A 223 -1.80 -13.88 -10.26
CA ASP A 223 -0.90 -15.02 -10.49
C ASP A 223 0.41 -14.55 -11.15
N ILE A 224 0.31 -13.75 -12.21
CA ILE A 224 1.46 -13.23 -12.96
C ILE A 224 2.27 -12.26 -12.09
N LEU A 225 1.60 -11.37 -11.35
CA LEU A 225 2.24 -10.37 -10.50
C LEU A 225 3.03 -11.00 -9.36
N VAL A 226 2.41 -11.92 -8.60
CA VAL A 226 3.05 -12.57 -7.45
C VAL A 226 4.16 -13.50 -7.91
N LYS A 227 3.97 -14.22 -9.02
CA LYS A 227 5.05 -14.99 -9.64
C LYS A 227 6.24 -14.10 -10.01
N HIS A 228 5.99 -12.95 -10.64
CA HIS A 228 7.05 -12.01 -11.00
C HIS A 228 7.82 -11.49 -9.78
N ALA A 229 7.11 -11.20 -8.68
CA ALA A 229 7.74 -10.82 -7.41
C ALA A 229 8.63 -11.94 -6.85
N PHE A 230 8.14 -13.19 -6.88
CA PHE A 230 8.90 -14.37 -6.45
C PHE A 230 10.14 -14.62 -7.32
N ASP A 231 10.03 -14.50 -8.65
CA ASP A 231 11.16 -14.66 -9.57
C ASP A 231 12.24 -13.58 -9.35
N ASN A 232 11.87 -12.43 -8.73
CA ASN A 232 12.76 -11.33 -8.38
C ASN A 232 13.00 -11.19 -6.86
N VAL A 233 12.80 -12.25 -6.09
CA VAL A 233 12.85 -12.23 -4.61
C VAL A 233 14.19 -11.72 -4.05
N SER A 234 15.30 -11.89 -4.77
CA SER A 234 16.62 -11.38 -4.37
C SER A 234 16.69 -9.85 -4.21
N ARG A 235 15.77 -9.10 -4.84
CA ARG A 235 15.67 -7.63 -4.73
C ARG A 235 15.03 -7.13 -3.43
N PHE A 236 14.44 -8.04 -2.67
CA PHE A 236 13.82 -7.78 -1.37
C PHE A 236 14.72 -8.24 -0.23
N THR A 237 14.49 -7.70 0.96
CA THR A 237 15.21 -8.06 2.20
C THR A 237 14.72 -9.40 2.75
N SER A 238 15.52 -10.04 3.60
CA SER A 238 15.31 -11.40 4.11
C SER A 238 13.89 -11.68 4.62
N GLN A 239 13.27 -10.76 5.36
CA GLN A 239 11.92 -10.97 5.90
C GLN A 239 10.86 -10.77 4.83
N GLN A 240 11.05 -9.79 3.94
CA GLN A 240 10.21 -9.57 2.77
C GLN A 240 10.27 -10.76 1.81
N ARG A 241 11.44 -11.39 1.65
CA ARG A 241 11.60 -12.63 0.87
C ARG A 241 10.70 -13.73 1.43
N HIS A 242 10.77 -13.98 2.73
CA HIS A 242 9.90 -14.94 3.38
C HIS A 242 8.40 -14.60 3.22
N ALA A 243 8.04 -13.31 3.31
CA ALA A 243 6.66 -12.86 3.07
C ALA A 243 6.21 -13.17 1.63
N ILE A 244 7.05 -12.88 0.62
CA ILE A 244 6.77 -13.17 -0.80
C ILE A 244 6.68 -14.68 -1.04
N GLU A 245 7.56 -15.48 -0.45
CA GLU A 245 7.53 -16.95 -0.56
C GLU A 245 6.22 -17.52 -0.01
N LYS A 246 5.81 -17.06 1.18
CA LYS A 246 4.52 -17.43 1.80
C LYS A 246 3.34 -17.00 0.93
N LEU A 247 3.37 -15.77 0.41
CA LEU A 247 2.33 -15.24 -0.47
C LEU A 247 2.22 -16.09 -1.75
N TRP A 248 3.35 -16.42 -2.36
CA TRP A 248 3.42 -17.20 -3.57
C TRP A 248 2.94 -18.64 -3.38
N ALA A 249 3.31 -19.29 -2.28
CA ALA A 249 2.78 -20.62 -1.93
C ALA A 249 1.25 -20.59 -1.83
N SER A 250 0.69 -19.59 -1.14
CA SER A 250 -0.76 -19.42 -1.01
C SER A 250 -1.46 -19.20 -2.36
N ILE A 251 -0.93 -18.33 -3.21
CA ILE A 251 -1.50 -18.05 -4.54
C ILE A 251 -1.38 -19.25 -5.46
N ARG A 252 -0.25 -19.98 -5.44
CA ARG A 252 -0.06 -21.20 -6.22
C ARG A 252 -1.05 -22.30 -5.82
N ASP A 253 -1.34 -22.44 -4.54
CA ASP A 253 -2.38 -23.36 -4.06
C ASP A 253 -3.77 -22.96 -4.57
N GLN A 254 -4.11 -21.68 -4.51
CA GLN A 254 -5.38 -21.16 -5.05
C GLN A 254 -5.48 -21.34 -6.56
N GLN A 255 -4.40 -21.09 -7.29
CA GLN A 255 -4.31 -21.32 -8.73
C GLN A 255 -4.52 -22.80 -9.08
N THR A 256 -3.94 -23.71 -8.29
CA THR A 256 -4.09 -25.16 -8.47
C THR A 256 -5.52 -25.61 -8.18
N ARG A 257 -6.15 -25.09 -7.12
CA ARG A 257 -7.58 -25.35 -6.81
C ARG A 257 -8.49 -24.91 -7.95
N ARG A 258 -8.26 -23.70 -8.48
CA ARG A 258 -8.98 -23.15 -9.63
C ARG A 258 -8.85 -24.03 -10.87
N LYS A 259 -7.64 -24.52 -11.17
CA LYS A 259 -7.41 -25.44 -12.31
C LYS A 259 -8.10 -26.80 -12.14
N GLN A 260 -8.29 -27.24 -10.90
CA GLN A 260 -9.00 -28.49 -10.59
C GLN A 260 -10.54 -28.33 -10.58
N GLY A 261 -11.07 -27.16 -10.93
CA GLY A 261 -12.52 -26.89 -10.86
C GLY A 261 -13.07 -26.88 -9.43
N LYS A 262 -12.19 -26.73 -8.42
CA LYS A 262 -12.61 -26.60 -7.02
C LYS A 262 -12.73 -25.11 -6.68
N SER A 263 -13.92 -24.71 -6.28
CA SER A 263 -14.21 -23.38 -5.76
C SER A 263 -13.33 -23.06 -4.55
N VAL A 264 -13.25 -21.78 -4.18
CA VAL A 264 -12.60 -21.31 -2.94
C VAL A 264 -13.14 -22.04 -1.70
N SER A 265 -14.39 -22.52 -1.72
CA SER A 265 -15.01 -23.30 -0.65
C SER A 265 -14.68 -24.81 -0.66
N GLY A 266 -13.86 -25.28 -1.61
CA GLY A 266 -13.54 -26.71 -1.77
C GLY A 266 -14.64 -27.56 -2.43
N LYS A 267 -15.77 -26.96 -2.81
CA LYS A 267 -16.82 -27.63 -3.62
C LYS A 267 -16.42 -27.61 -5.09
N LEU A 268 -16.78 -28.66 -5.83
CA LEU A 268 -16.66 -28.65 -7.29
C LEU A 268 -17.55 -27.51 -7.82
N ASP A 269 -16.96 -26.55 -8.54
CA ASP A 269 -17.72 -25.54 -9.27
C ASP A 269 -18.36 -26.26 -10.46
N VAL A 270 -19.61 -26.65 -10.28
CA VAL A 270 -20.45 -27.12 -11.39
C VAL A 270 -20.64 -25.93 -12.31
N THR A 271 -20.08 -26.01 -13.52
CA THR A 271 -20.18 -24.92 -14.49
C THR A 271 -21.66 -24.68 -14.82
N ALA A 272 -22.02 -23.45 -15.20
CA ALA A 272 -23.40 -23.15 -15.61
C ALA A 272 -23.87 -24.06 -16.75
N PHE A 273 -22.94 -24.52 -17.60
CA PHE A 273 -23.19 -25.52 -18.62
C PHE A 273 -23.54 -26.89 -18.04
N GLU A 274 -22.76 -27.43 -17.09
CA GLU A 274 -23.06 -28.71 -16.44
C GLU A 274 -24.36 -28.65 -15.64
N SER A 275 -24.65 -27.53 -14.97
CA SER A 275 -25.92 -27.31 -14.28
C SER A 275 -27.10 -27.28 -15.25
N LEU A 276 -26.94 -26.65 -16.42
CA LEU A 276 -27.95 -26.66 -17.46
C LEU A 276 -28.07 -28.05 -18.10
N GLN A 277 -26.96 -28.75 -18.31
CA GLN A 277 -26.94 -30.11 -18.85
C GLN A 277 -27.67 -31.08 -17.92
N GLU A 278 -27.45 -31.02 -16.61
CA GLU A 278 -28.16 -31.82 -15.62
C GLU A 278 -29.66 -31.47 -15.54
N LYS A 279 -30.01 -30.19 -15.68
CA LYS A 279 -31.42 -29.77 -15.78
C LYS A 279 -32.08 -30.36 -17.02
N TYR A 280 -31.46 -30.22 -18.19
CA TYR A 280 -32.03 -30.68 -19.45
C TYR A 280 -31.90 -32.19 -19.68
N SER A 281 -30.97 -32.89 -19.00
CA SER A 281 -30.84 -34.35 -19.13
C SER A 281 -32.03 -35.10 -18.57
N ASN A 282 -32.74 -34.49 -17.61
CA ASN A 282 -33.94 -35.04 -17.00
C ASN A 282 -35.24 -34.46 -17.60
N GLU A 283 -35.15 -33.46 -18.48
CA GLU A 283 -36.31 -32.88 -19.15
C GLU A 283 -36.64 -33.66 -20.43
N ILE A 284 -37.92 -34.06 -20.55
CA ILE A 284 -38.43 -34.74 -21.75
C ILE A 284 -38.70 -33.68 -22.81
N ILE A 285 -37.78 -33.54 -23.76
CA ILE A 285 -37.96 -32.65 -24.92
C ILE A 285 -38.97 -33.29 -25.87
N SER A 286 -40.20 -32.78 -25.88
CA SER A 286 -41.22 -33.19 -26.84
C SER A 286 -40.80 -32.81 -28.26
N ILE A 287 -40.94 -33.76 -29.19
CA ILE A 287 -40.68 -33.62 -30.64
C ILE A 287 -41.42 -32.41 -31.26
N ARG A 288 -42.45 -31.88 -30.58
CA ARG A 288 -43.21 -30.69 -30.99
C ARG A 288 -42.71 -29.35 -30.42
N ARG A 289 -41.45 -29.26 -29.95
CA ARG A 289 -40.82 -28.00 -29.47
C ARG A 289 -41.63 -27.24 -28.41
N ALA A 290 -42.19 -27.95 -27.43
CA ALA A 290 -42.82 -27.32 -26.27
C ALA A 290 -42.22 -27.90 -24.99
N VAL A 291 -41.62 -27.03 -24.17
CA VAL A 291 -41.14 -27.35 -22.82
C VAL A 291 -42.30 -27.12 -21.86
N GLY A 292 -42.69 -28.15 -21.11
CA GLY A 292 -43.82 -28.10 -20.16
C GLY A 292 -45.04 -28.92 -20.58
N GLY A 293 -44.92 -30.24 -20.51
CA GLY A 293 -46.04 -31.18 -20.66
C GLY A 293 -46.82 -31.40 -19.35
N ALA A 294 -47.11 -30.35 -18.59
CA ALA A 294 -48.14 -30.40 -17.55
C ALA A 294 -49.42 -29.87 -18.17
N GLY A 295 -50.24 -30.80 -18.66
CA GLY A 295 -51.46 -30.48 -19.37
C GLY A 295 -52.48 -29.80 -18.46
N ASP A 296 -52.61 -28.48 -18.57
CA ASP A 296 -53.89 -27.79 -18.43
C ASP A 296 -53.79 -26.35 -18.96
N ARG A 297 -53.80 -26.17 -20.28
CA ARG A 297 -54.11 -24.86 -20.88
C ARG A 297 -55.06 -25.06 -22.05
N ARG A 298 -56.35 -24.83 -21.79
CA ARG A 298 -57.38 -24.66 -22.81
C ARG A 298 -57.00 -23.45 -23.67
N CYS A 299 -56.62 -23.68 -24.92
CA CYS A 299 -56.49 -22.59 -25.89
C CYS A 299 -57.87 -21.94 -26.09
N GLN A 300 -58.02 -20.68 -25.68
CA GLN A 300 -59.09 -19.83 -26.22
C GLN A 300 -58.67 -19.42 -27.63
N GLN A 301 -59.29 -20.06 -28.60
CA GLN A 301 -59.21 -19.70 -30.01
C GLN A 301 -60.02 -18.42 -30.21
N TRP A 302 -59.34 -17.29 -30.39
CA TRP A 302 -59.97 -16.05 -30.85
C TRP A 302 -60.27 -16.20 -32.35
N LEU A 303 -61.56 -16.28 -32.68
CA LEU A 303 -62.08 -16.10 -34.03
C LEU A 303 -62.96 -14.84 -34.00
N GLY A 304 -62.54 -13.82 -34.75
CA GLY A 304 -63.31 -12.58 -34.98
C GLY A 304 -62.84 -11.41 -34.15
#